data_AF-A0A318D263-F1
#
_entry.id   AF-A0A318D263-F1
#
_cell.length_a   1.000
_cell.length_b   1.000
_cell.length_c   1.000
_cell.angle_alpha   90.00
_cell.angle_beta   90.00
_cell.angle_gamma   90.00
#
_symmetry.space_group_name_H-M   'P 1'
#
loop_
_entity.id
_entity.type
_entity.pdbx_description
1 polymer ?
#
loop_
_entity_poly.entity_id
_entity_poly.type
_entity_poly.pdbx_seq_one_letter_code
_entity_poly.pdbx_strand_id
1 'polypeptide(L)'
;MKLRYMIEYALRDRIRKPLYKPVGVWVQGPGTGIDLVVEFLPGNAEAREEADWIINRLVENDVRTLPENFLAYHQSTLPPYRGMRGPVTETEEYLSLSICATAILDRIASGRIS
;
A
#
# COMPACT_ATOMS: atom_id res chain seq x y z
N MET A 1 -16.14 0.70 -10.25
CA MET A 1 -15.23 1.84 -9.99
C MET A 1 -13.82 1.33 -10.20
N LYS A 2 -12.99 2.02 -10.98
CA LYS A 2 -11.64 1.54 -11.29
C LYS A 2 -10.68 1.93 -10.16
N LEU A 3 -10.35 0.95 -9.30
CA LEU A 3 -9.38 1.09 -8.23
C LEU A 3 -8.03 0.53 -8.65
N ARG A 4 -6.97 1.01 -7.99
CA ARG A 4 -5.63 0.44 -8.08
C ARG A 4 -5.15 0.09 -6.69
N TYR A 5 -4.55 -1.08 -6.53
CA TYR A 5 -3.92 -1.42 -5.27
C TYR A 5 -2.51 -1.96 -5.46
N MET A 6 -1.71 -1.81 -4.41
CA MET A 6 -0.32 -2.23 -4.35
C MET A 6 -0.09 -2.83 -2.97
N ILE A 7 0.57 -4.00 -2.93
CA ILE A 7 0.84 -4.69 -1.66
C ILE A 7 2.18 -4.23 -1.10
N GLU A 8 2.19 -3.82 0.17
CA GLU A 8 3.42 -3.51 0.89
C GLU A 8 4.00 -4.80 1.49
N TYR A 9 5.29 -5.04 1.25
CA TYR A 9 6.02 -6.16 1.82
C TYR A 9 7.11 -5.65 2.75
N ALA A 10 7.18 -6.24 3.94
CA ALA A 10 8.27 -6.01 4.86
C ALA A 10 9.29 -7.15 4.77
N LEU A 11 10.58 -6.78 4.83
CA LEU A 11 11.65 -7.76 4.88
C LEU A 11 11.74 -8.38 6.28
N ARG A 12 11.54 -9.69 6.37
CA ARG A 12 11.67 -10.50 7.58
C ARG A 12 12.93 -11.37 7.52
N ASP A 13 13.47 -11.70 8.69
CA ASP A 13 14.65 -12.56 8.86
C ASP A 13 15.82 -12.17 7.94
N ARG A 14 16.26 -10.91 8.07
CA ARG A 14 17.30 -10.30 7.23
C ARG A 14 18.64 -11.06 7.25
N ILE A 15 18.91 -11.81 8.31
CA ILE A 15 20.23 -12.39 8.58
C ILE A 15 20.34 -13.81 8.05
N ARG A 16 19.31 -14.66 8.23
CA ARG A 16 19.40 -16.08 7.87
C ARG A 16 18.71 -16.41 6.56
N LYS A 17 17.50 -15.88 6.35
CA LYS A 17 16.71 -16.14 5.15
C LYS A 17 15.80 -14.94 4.86
N PRO A 18 16.33 -13.90 4.18
CA PRO A 18 15.55 -12.70 3.87
C PRO A 18 14.28 -13.10 3.11
N LEU A 19 13.13 -12.82 3.72
CA LEU A 19 11.83 -13.11 3.15
C LEU A 19 10.96 -11.87 3.17
N TYR A 20 10.51 -11.44 2.01
CA TYR A 20 9.46 -10.43 1.90
C TYR A 20 8.14 -11.07 2.30
N LYS A 21 7.49 -10.51 3.32
CA LYS A 21 6.15 -10.90 3.71
C LYS A 21 5.18 -9.76 3.41
N PRO A 22 4.01 -10.04 2.81
CA PRO A 22 2.98 -9.03 2.65
C PRO A 22 2.47 -8.61 4.02
N VAL A 23 2.40 -7.30 4.25
CA VAL A 23 2.06 -6.71 5.56
C VAL A 23 0.97 -5.65 5.47
N GLY A 24 0.70 -5.13 4.29
CA GLY A 24 -0.27 -4.07 4.10
C GLY A 24 -0.62 -3.85 2.64
N VAL A 25 -1.50 -2.88 2.41
CA VAL A 25 -2.02 -2.54 1.11
C VAL A 25 -2.20 -1.03 0.99
N TRP A 26 -1.84 -0.51 -0.16
CA TRP A 26 -2.16 0.84 -0.61
C TRP A 26 -3.26 0.72 -1.66
N VAL A 27 -4.33 1.49 -1.53
CA VAL A 27 -5.45 1.52 -2.48
C VAL A 27 -5.67 2.96 -2.94
N GLN A 28 -5.56 3.20 -4.23
CA GLN A 28 -5.83 4.48 -4.87
C GLN A 28 -7.14 4.39 -5.66
N GLY A 29 -8.01 5.36 -5.47
CA GLY A 29 -9.22 5.51 -6.26
C GLY A 29 -9.07 6.48 -7.44
N PRO A 30 -10.09 6.55 -8.32
CA PRO A 30 -10.10 7.44 -9.48
C PRO A 30 -10.58 8.86 -9.14
N GLY A 31 -10.94 9.13 -7.89
CA GLY A 31 -11.56 10.37 -7.45
C GLY A 31 -10.60 11.55 -7.40
N THR A 32 -11.17 12.76 -7.36
CA THR A 32 -10.44 13.98 -7.02
C THR A 32 -10.07 13.97 -5.54
N GLY A 33 -8.92 14.54 -5.17
CA GLY A 33 -8.44 14.51 -3.80
C GLY A 33 -7.24 13.61 -3.59
N ILE A 34 -6.85 13.48 -2.34
CA ILE A 34 -6.01 12.37 -1.87
C ILE A 34 -6.96 11.17 -1.68
N ASP A 35 -7.38 10.58 -2.81
CA ASP A 35 -8.25 9.41 -2.84
C ASP A 35 -7.42 8.15 -2.63
N LEU A 36 -6.94 7.99 -1.39
CA LEU A 36 -5.98 6.96 -0.98
C LEU A 36 -6.38 6.36 0.37
N VAL A 37 -6.36 5.04 0.46
CA VAL A 37 -6.46 4.28 1.72
C VAL A 37 -5.24 3.40 1.86
N VAL A 38 -4.63 3.41 3.04
CA VAL A 38 -3.47 2.58 3.35
C VAL A 38 -3.74 1.83 4.64
N GLU A 39 -3.58 0.51 4.61
CA GLU A 39 -3.94 -0.34 5.73
C GLU A 39 -2.89 -1.45 5.93
N PHE A 40 -2.71 -1.86 7.18
CA PHE A 40 -1.68 -2.82 7.58
C PHE A 40 -2.20 -3.87 8.55
N LEU A 41 -1.68 -5.09 8.44
CA LEU A 41 -1.88 -6.13 9.46
C LEU A 41 -1.28 -5.71 10.81
N PRO A 42 -1.82 -6.24 11.94
CA PRO A 42 -1.27 -5.99 13.27
C PRO A 42 0.23 -6.31 13.37
N GLY A 43 0.96 -5.54 14.18
CA GLY A 43 2.40 -5.73 14.40
C GLY A 43 3.31 -5.05 13.37
N ASN A 44 2.77 -4.20 12.49
CA ASN A 44 3.51 -3.45 11.46
C ASN A 44 3.50 -1.94 11.72
N ALA A 45 3.69 -1.52 12.98
CA ALA A 45 3.59 -0.13 13.39
C ALA A 45 4.58 0.79 12.64
N GLU A 46 5.82 0.35 12.43
CA GLU A 46 6.82 1.13 11.67
C GLU A 46 6.38 1.40 10.23
N ALA A 47 5.82 0.39 9.54
CA ALA A 47 5.34 0.56 8.16
C ALA A 47 4.12 1.49 8.10
N ARG A 48 3.24 1.41 9.12
CA ARG A 48 2.10 2.32 9.26
C ARG A 48 2.55 3.75 9.50
N GLU A 49 3.45 3.96 10.44
CA GLU A 49 3.99 5.28 10.75
C GLU A 49 4.60 5.92 9.50
N GLU A 50 5.44 5.20 8.76
CA GLU A 50 6.01 5.69 7.50
C GLU A 50 4.95 6.06 6.46
N ALA A 51 3.88 5.26 6.33
CA ALA A 51 2.77 5.59 5.45
C ALA A 51 2.04 6.87 5.89
N ASP A 52 1.81 7.02 7.19
CA ASP A 52 1.20 8.22 7.78
C ASP A 52 2.08 9.45 7.52
N TRP A 53 3.41 9.33 7.66
CA TRP A 53 4.35 10.39 7.31
C TRP A 53 4.26 10.80 5.83
N ILE A 54 4.12 9.84 4.91
CA ILE A 54 3.95 10.13 3.48
C ILE A 54 2.63 10.87 3.25
N ILE A 55 1.53 10.41 3.85
CA ILE A 55 0.21 11.03 3.71
C ILE A 55 0.22 12.45 4.28
N ASN A 56 0.79 12.63 5.46
CA ASN A 56 0.93 13.95 6.09
C ASN A 56 1.75 14.89 5.21
N ARG A 57 2.86 14.42 4.63
CA ARG A 57 3.67 15.23 3.72
C ARG A 57 2.90 15.65 2.46
N LEU A 58 2.02 14.80 1.92
CA LEU A 58 1.15 15.18 0.81
C LEU A 58 0.21 16.33 1.22
N VAL A 59 -0.41 16.21 2.40
CA VAL A 59 -1.30 17.25 2.95
C VAL A 59 -0.54 18.56 3.21
N GLU A 60 0.62 18.48 3.85
CA GLU A 60 1.49 19.64 4.16
C GLU A 60 1.97 20.38 2.91
N ASN A 61 2.17 19.67 1.80
CA ASN A 61 2.56 20.26 0.52
C ASN A 61 1.36 20.72 -0.33
N ASP A 62 0.18 20.84 0.29
CA ASP A 62 -1.08 21.26 -0.35
C ASP A 62 -1.45 20.40 -1.57
N VAL A 63 -1.11 19.11 -1.56
CA VAL A 63 -1.45 18.20 -2.66
C VAL A 63 -2.96 17.99 -2.65
N ARG A 64 -3.63 18.51 -3.68
CA ARG A 64 -5.09 18.42 -3.83
C ARG A 64 -5.57 17.22 -4.64
N THR A 65 -4.70 16.61 -5.44
CA THR A 65 -5.04 15.45 -6.28
C THR A 65 -3.81 14.57 -6.43
N LEU A 66 -4.00 13.26 -6.38
CA LEU A 66 -2.94 12.31 -6.69
C LEU A 66 -2.95 11.98 -8.18
N PRO A 67 -1.78 11.96 -8.84
CA PRO A 67 -1.70 11.53 -10.23
C PRO A 67 -2.04 10.04 -10.34
N GLU A 68 -2.57 9.63 -11.49
CA GLU A 68 -3.00 8.25 -11.75
C GLU A 68 -1.88 7.22 -11.52
N ASN A 69 -0.64 7.62 -11.77
CA ASN A 69 0.56 6.81 -11.63
C ASN A 69 1.21 6.91 -10.23
N PHE A 70 0.54 7.51 -9.24
CA PHE A 70 1.09 7.70 -7.89
C PHE A 70 1.62 6.39 -7.29
N LEU A 71 0.84 5.30 -7.32
CA LEU A 71 1.31 4.01 -6.80
C LEU A 71 2.52 3.46 -7.56
N ALA A 72 2.60 3.65 -8.89
CA ALA A 72 3.74 3.20 -9.69
C ALA A 72 5.00 4.01 -9.37
N TYR A 73 4.86 5.33 -9.21
CA TYR A 73 5.94 6.19 -8.74
C TYR A 73 6.37 5.85 -7.30
N HIS A 74 5.40 5.56 -6.43
CA HIS A 74 5.67 5.15 -5.07
C HIS A 74 6.38 3.79 -5.01
N GLN A 75 6.02 2.85 -5.87
CA GLN A 75 6.68 1.55 -5.99
C GLN A 75 8.16 1.72 -6.36
N SER A 76 8.48 2.58 -7.33
CA SER A 76 9.84 2.72 -7.86
C SER A 76 10.81 3.49 -6.95
N THR A 77 10.29 4.20 -5.95
CA THR A 77 11.09 5.06 -5.05
C THR A 77 11.47 4.37 -3.74
N LEU A 78 11.05 3.13 -3.49
CA LEU A 78 11.37 2.41 -2.26
C LEU A 78 12.81 1.84 -2.27
N PRO A 79 13.65 2.16 -1.28
CA PRO A 79 14.98 1.55 -1.18
C PRO A 79 14.91 0.03 -0.92
N PRO A 80 15.76 -0.79 -1.59
CA PRO A 80 15.69 -2.26 -1.50
C PRO A 80 15.84 -2.86 -0.09
N TYR A 81 16.55 -2.18 0.82
CA TYR A 81 16.73 -2.65 2.20
C TYR A 81 15.53 -2.36 3.11
N ARG A 82 14.57 -1.56 2.64
CA ARG A 82 13.41 -1.12 3.43
C ARG A 82 12.26 -2.11 3.32
N GLY A 83 12.13 -2.76 2.18
CA GLY A 83 11.02 -3.65 1.87
C GLY A 83 10.88 -3.82 0.36
N MET A 84 9.72 -4.32 -0.05
CA MET A 84 9.34 -4.39 -1.46
C MET A 84 7.90 -3.91 -1.59
N ARG A 85 7.59 -3.29 -2.72
CA ARG A 85 6.23 -2.99 -3.12
C ARG A 85 5.86 -3.86 -4.31
N GLY A 86 4.78 -4.61 -4.16
CA GLY A 86 4.26 -5.48 -5.21
C GLY A 86 3.84 -4.69 -6.45
N PRO A 87 3.54 -5.38 -7.56
CA PRO A 87 3.01 -4.73 -8.75
C PRO A 87 1.68 -4.03 -8.45
N VAL A 88 1.45 -2.89 -9.10
CA VAL A 88 0.15 -2.21 -9.07
C VAL A 88 -0.86 -3.04 -9.85
N THR A 89 -1.97 -3.38 -9.21
CA THR A 89 -3.08 -4.14 -9.82
C THR A 89 -4.30 -3.25 -9.96
N GLU A 90 -4.90 -3.23 -11.14
CA GLU A 90 -6.18 -2.56 -11.38
C GLU A 90 -7.35 -3.51 -11.08
N THR A 91 -8.41 -3.01 -10.48
CA THR A 91 -9.60 -3.80 -10.15
C THR A 91 -10.87 -2.96 -10.20
N GLU A 92 -11.97 -3.59 -10.60
CA GLU A 92 -13.32 -3.03 -10.53
C GLU A 92 -14.23 -3.82 -9.58
N GLU A 93 -13.68 -4.80 -8.87
CA GLU A 93 -14.43 -5.75 -8.03
C GLU A 93 -15.00 -5.11 -6.75
N TYR A 94 -14.42 -4.01 -6.29
CA TYR A 94 -14.74 -3.41 -4.99
C TYR A 94 -15.48 -2.08 -5.14
N LEU A 95 -16.44 -1.86 -4.25
CA LEU A 95 -17.33 -0.70 -4.26
C LEU A 95 -16.72 0.54 -3.59
N SER A 96 -15.66 0.38 -2.78
CA SER A 96 -14.96 1.49 -2.12
C SER A 96 -13.49 1.12 -1.86
N LEU A 97 -12.66 2.14 -1.58
CA LEU A 97 -11.25 1.94 -1.24
C LEU A 97 -11.12 1.11 0.05
N SER A 98 -11.91 1.42 1.08
CA SER A 98 -11.88 0.70 2.36
C SER A 98 -12.29 -0.78 2.20
N ILE A 99 -13.32 -1.07 1.40
CA ILE A 99 -13.72 -2.47 1.11
C ILE A 99 -12.60 -3.21 0.39
N CYS A 100 -11.96 -2.57 -0.59
CA CYS A 100 -10.79 -3.13 -1.26
C CYS A 100 -9.65 -3.41 -0.27
N ALA A 101 -9.30 -2.43 0.56
CA ALA A 101 -8.21 -2.56 1.53
C ALA A 101 -8.47 -3.71 2.53
N THR A 102 -9.67 -3.79 3.10
CA THR A 102 -10.05 -4.88 4.02
C THR A 102 -9.99 -6.23 3.31
N ALA A 103 -10.57 -6.36 2.11
CA ALA A 103 -10.56 -7.62 1.37
C ALA A 103 -9.15 -8.11 1.02
N ILE A 104 -8.25 -7.19 0.64
CA ILE A 104 -6.84 -7.52 0.39
C ILE A 104 -6.13 -7.90 1.69
N LEU A 105 -6.33 -7.17 2.79
CA LEU A 105 -5.76 -7.53 4.10
C LEU A 105 -6.21 -8.91 4.57
N ASP A 106 -7.48 -9.27 4.41
CA ASP A 106 -8.00 -10.60 4.77
C ASP A 106 -7.35 -11.71 3.92
N ARG A 107 -7.10 -11.44 2.64
CA ARG A 107 -6.37 -12.37 1.75
C ARG A 107 -4.91 -12.53 2.17
N ILE A 108 -4.26 -11.46 2.63
CA ILE A 108 -2.91 -11.51 3.20
C ILE A 108 -2.93 -12.34 4.49
N ALA A 109 -3.84 -12.04 5.42
CA ALA A 109 -3.94 -12.74 6.71
C ALA A 109 -4.24 -14.23 6.56
N SER A 110 -5.03 -14.61 5.56
CA SER A 110 -5.35 -16.01 5.24
C SER A 110 -4.29 -16.72 4.38
N GLY A 111 -3.19 -16.07 4.03
CA GLY A 111 -2.10 -16.65 3.23
C GLY A 111 -2.44 -16.88 1.76
N ARG A 112 -3.53 -16.29 1.26
CA ARG A 112 -3.92 -16.32 -0.17
C ARG A 112 -3.11 -15.34 -1.01
N ILE A 113 -2.29 -14.53 -0.36
CA ILE A 113 -1.28 -13.65 -0.94
C ILE A 113 0.00 -13.92 -0.14
N SER A 114 1.08 -14.28 -0.84
CA SER A 114 2.37 -14.67 -0.27
C SER A 114 3.52 -13.91 -0.91
#